data_AF-A0A136M1Z1-F1
#
_entry.id   AF-A0A136M1Z1-F1
#
_cell.length_a   1.000
_cell.length_b   1.000
_cell.length_c   1.000
_cell.angle_alpha   90.00
_cell.angle_beta   90.00
_cell.angle_gamma   90.00
#
_symmetry.space_group_name_H-M   'P 1'
#
loop_
_entity.id
_entity.type
_entity.pdbx_description
1 polymer ?
#
loop_
_entity_poly.entity_id
_entity_poly.type
_entity_poly.pdbx_seq_one_letter_code
_entity_poly.pdbx_strand_id
1 'polypeptide(L)'
;MGLWMMGYPDMAFYLMGKACEQDATDANNLNNYASMLTMMGAAHLAIPVLDNINLKFPKNNTILNNLGQAWFQLGDISKAEKYIDEAIALYVNHSQANFTKCLIMESKGKIPEAVVALKRSIKGGHTPEKEAKLKKLGQQPDPKDDRFPQAMKNDPLNLGGFSLPPFPKTVMECVSLGMEWNEFKGLINQQLTRLEAEKQQATSAAEKFLAKQQNEDFALVKASYNAGRILGDIQSAPLYAKRAERQLNEVTNTYHRKIKDHMATLTAFLGGAGNELRIRYEEKMVKLRKEDLEQTGEGKPNVNFCPKYREVSDDYLKAYNSQLEIYFKEYLQIEKDYLNQSTHWRMYTDYPETYEAAKLGAQIAWLKVLKAASPYSFISITKYVCDPPRAPKKMALQKFDDVACKYISVLKLPFGKIVSNCSKTYGEFDADFIKYSITTDAEKGESFMEQLVTCTVEVGASKGKELEVGPVKVEAGVSATVGVEIDGTGI
;
A
#
# COMPACT_ATOMS: atom_id res chain seq x y z
N MET A 1 22.52 -13.88 8.76
CA MET A 1 21.37 -12.94 8.72
C MET A 1 20.04 -13.65 8.49
N GLY A 2 19.84 -14.43 7.41
CA GLY A 2 18.57 -15.14 7.17
C GLY A 2 18.09 -16.00 8.34
N LEU A 3 18.98 -16.87 8.86
CA LEU A 3 18.70 -17.71 10.04
C LEU A 3 18.35 -16.92 11.30
N TRP A 4 18.96 -15.74 11.49
CA TRP A 4 18.67 -14.87 12.63
C TRP A 4 17.23 -14.35 12.57
N MET A 5 16.78 -13.91 11.38
CA MET A 5 15.41 -13.43 11.18
C MET A 5 14.36 -14.54 11.29
N MET A 6 14.76 -15.79 11.09
CA MET A 6 13.91 -16.98 11.23
C MET A 6 13.85 -17.52 12.67
N GLY A 7 14.52 -16.86 13.63
CA GLY A 7 14.49 -17.28 15.04
C GLY A 7 15.58 -18.29 15.44
N TYR A 8 16.65 -18.42 14.65
CA TYR A 8 17.80 -19.29 14.97
C TYR A 8 19.08 -18.48 15.27
N PRO A 9 19.13 -17.71 16.38
CA PRO A 9 20.22 -16.79 16.66
C PRO A 9 21.57 -17.48 16.89
N ASP A 10 21.59 -18.61 17.59
CA ASP A 10 22.84 -19.32 17.93
C ASP A 10 23.52 -19.90 16.68
N MET A 11 22.73 -20.51 15.80
CA MET A 11 23.22 -21.02 14.52
C MET A 11 23.69 -19.88 13.61
N ALA A 12 22.94 -18.78 13.56
CA ALA A 12 23.34 -17.61 12.79
C ALA A 12 24.66 -17.01 13.29
N PHE A 13 24.87 -16.99 14.61
CA PHE A 13 26.10 -16.52 15.23
C PHE A 13 27.28 -17.44 14.94
N TYR A 14 27.10 -18.76 15.11
CA TYR A 14 28.14 -19.76 14.82
C TYR A 14 28.65 -19.65 13.38
N LEU A 15 27.73 -19.61 12.40
CA LEU A 15 28.10 -19.49 10.99
C LEU A 15 28.79 -18.17 10.68
N MET A 16 28.38 -17.08 11.33
CA MET A 16 29.04 -15.78 11.18
C MET A 16 30.47 -15.81 11.75
N GLY A 17 30.68 -16.51 12.88
CA GLY A 17 32.02 -16.76 13.42
C GLY A 17 32.90 -17.52 12.43
N LYS A 18 32.38 -18.60 11.83
CA LYS A 18 33.09 -19.35 10.78
C LYS A 18 33.41 -18.51 9.53
N ALA A 19 32.50 -17.64 9.12
CA ALA A 19 32.77 -16.72 8.01
C ALA A 19 33.94 -15.76 8.34
N CYS A 20 34.01 -15.27 9.58
CA CYS A 20 35.11 -14.42 10.04
C CYS A 20 36.43 -15.20 10.20
N GLU A 21 36.39 -16.49 10.56
CA GLU A 21 37.59 -17.35 10.58
C GLU A 21 38.16 -17.54 9.16
N GLN A 22 37.30 -17.69 8.15
CA GLN A 22 37.70 -17.88 6.75
C GLN A 22 38.28 -16.62 6.13
N ASP A 23 37.72 -15.46 6.43
CA ASP A 23 38.26 -14.16 6.03
C ASP A 23 38.12 -13.14 7.16
N ALA A 24 39.18 -13.05 7.97
CA ALA A 24 39.28 -12.12 9.08
C ALA A 24 39.53 -10.66 8.64
N THR A 25 39.57 -10.38 7.33
CA THR A 25 39.77 -9.02 6.79
C THR A 25 38.48 -8.41 6.23
N ASP A 26 37.44 -9.23 6.00
CA ASP A 26 36.14 -8.76 5.51
C ASP A 26 35.42 -7.93 6.58
N ALA A 27 35.44 -6.61 6.41
CA ALA A 27 34.82 -5.67 7.31
C ALA A 27 33.29 -5.83 7.41
N ASN A 28 32.61 -6.36 6.38
CA ASN A 28 31.17 -6.63 6.44
C ASN A 28 30.87 -7.83 7.35
N ASN A 29 31.65 -8.90 7.24
CA ASN A 29 31.50 -10.07 8.10
C ASN A 29 31.82 -9.70 9.56
N LEU A 30 32.92 -9.00 9.80
CA LEU A 30 33.29 -8.49 11.13
C LEU A 30 32.23 -7.56 11.72
N ASN A 31 31.68 -6.64 10.92
CA ASN A 31 30.61 -5.74 11.36
C ASN A 31 29.32 -6.50 11.72
N ASN A 32 28.95 -7.51 10.91
CA ASN A 32 27.79 -8.35 11.17
C ASN A 32 27.99 -9.23 12.41
N TYR A 33 29.18 -9.81 12.58
CA TYR A 33 29.57 -10.58 13.75
C TYR A 33 29.50 -9.75 15.03
N ALA A 34 30.07 -8.54 15.02
CA ALA A 34 30.00 -7.63 16.17
C ALA A 34 28.57 -7.17 16.48
N SER A 35 27.73 -6.98 15.47
CA SER A 35 26.30 -6.72 15.68
C SER A 35 25.62 -7.90 16.38
N MET A 36 25.92 -9.15 15.99
CA MET A 36 25.37 -10.34 16.66
C MET A 36 25.87 -10.47 18.09
N LEU A 37 27.17 -10.25 18.35
CA LEU A 37 27.72 -10.18 19.71
C LEU A 37 26.94 -9.19 20.58
N THR A 38 26.68 -7.99 20.06
CA THR A 38 25.89 -6.97 20.76
C THR A 38 24.47 -7.47 21.02
N MET A 39 23.79 -8.05 20.04
CA MET A 39 22.42 -8.56 20.22
C MET A 39 22.33 -9.74 21.22
N MET A 40 23.40 -10.51 21.38
CA MET A 40 23.53 -11.61 22.35
C MET A 40 23.98 -11.16 23.75
N GLY A 41 24.11 -9.86 24.01
CA GLY A 41 24.53 -9.35 25.32
C GLY A 41 26.04 -9.25 25.53
N ALA A 42 26.84 -9.51 24.51
CA ALA A 42 28.30 -9.49 24.55
C ALA A 42 28.90 -8.22 23.93
N ALA A 43 28.31 -7.04 24.15
CA ALA A 43 28.80 -5.77 23.59
C ALA A 43 30.27 -5.45 23.91
N HIS A 44 30.78 -5.89 25.07
CA HIS A 44 32.17 -5.70 25.46
C HIS A 44 33.16 -6.39 24.51
N LEU A 45 32.76 -7.49 23.87
CA LEU A 45 33.54 -8.18 22.82
C LEU A 45 33.33 -7.55 21.45
N ALA A 46 32.17 -6.94 21.21
CA ALA A 46 31.86 -6.28 19.94
C ALA A 46 32.68 -5.00 19.72
N ILE A 47 32.89 -4.19 20.77
CA ILE A 47 33.53 -2.87 20.68
C ILE A 47 34.94 -2.93 20.07
N PRO A 48 35.88 -3.79 20.53
CA PRO A 48 37.22 -3.85 19.92
C PRO A 48 37.19 -4.21 18.43
N VAL A 49 36.28 -5.09 18.03
CA VAL A 49 36.08 -5.46 16.61
C VAL A 49 35.56 -4.25 15.83
N LEU A 50 34.57 -3.55 16.36
CA LEU A 50 33.96 -2.37 15.76
C LEU A 50 34.93 -1.18 15.67
N ASP A 51 35.77 -0.96 16.69
CA ASP A 51 36.79 0.09 16.69
C ASP A 51 37.85 -0.18 15.63
N ASN A 52 38.29 -1.44 15.48
CA ASN A 52 39.23 -1.84 14.43
C ASN A 52 38.69 -1.53 13.03
N ILE A 53 37.44 -1.90 12.75
CA ILE A 53 36.83 -1.61 11.43
C ILE A 53 36.54 -0.12 11.26
N ASN A 54 36.20 0.62 12.32
CA ASN A 54 35.96 2.07 12.25
C ASN A 54 37.25 2.86 11.94
N LEU A 55 38.42 2.39 12.40
CA LEU A 55 39.71 2.98 12.02
C LEU A 55 39.97 2.89 10.52
N LYS A 56 39.55 1.78 9.89
CA LYS A 56 39.72 1.53 8.45
C LYS A 56 38.65 2.24 7.61
N PHE A 57 37.44 2.36 8.15
CA PHE A 57 36.28 2.94 7.47
C PHE A 57 35.62 4.03 8.32
N PRO A 58 36.34 5.15 8.58
CA PRO A 58 35.79 6.23 9.39
C PRO A 58 34.57 6.83 8.70
N LYS A 59 33.60 7.31 9.50
CA LYS A 59 32.34 7.90 9.01
C LYS A 59 31.46 6.91 8.22
N ASN A 60 31.57 5.61 8.50
CA ASN A 60 30.59 4.63 8.04
C ASN A 60 29.40 4.60 9.02
N ASN A 61 28.21 5.00 8.56
CA ASN A 61 27.02 5.10 9.41
C ASN A 61 26.59 3.75 10.04
N THR A 62 26.80 2.62 9.36
CA THR A 62 26.46 1.29 9.88
C THR A 62 27.39 0.89 11.02
N ILE A 63 28.69 1.13 10.87
CA ILE A 63 29.69 0.83 11.91
C ILE A 63 29.47 1.73 13.13
N LEU A 64 29.26 3.03 12.91
CA LEU A 64 28.96 4.01 13.97
C LEU A 64 27.65 3.66 14.71
N ASN A 65 26.62 3.23 13.98
CA ASN A 65 25.39 2.72 14.58
C ASN A 65 25.64 1.50 15.48
N ASN A 66 26.47 0.55 15.04
CA ASN A 66 26.77 -0.65 15.81
C ASN A 66 27.62 -0.33 17.05
N LEU A 67 28.59 0.60 16.94
CA LEU A 67 29.31 1.13 18.10
C LEU A 67 28.37 1.79 19.10
N GLY A 68 27.49 2.66 18.61
CA GLY A 68 26.50 3.34 19.44
C GLY A 68 25.59 2.37 20.19
N GLN A 69 25.10 1.31 19.53
CA GLN A 69 24.29 0.26 20.15
C GLN A 69 25.08 -0.57 21.18
N ALA A 70 26.35 -0.91 20.90
CA ALA A 70 27.19 -1.65 21.83
C ALA A 70 27.45 -0.84 23.11
N TRP A 71 27.82 0.44 22.98
CA TRP A 71 27.98 1.34 24.13
C TRP A 71 26.68 1.57 24.89
N PHE A 72 25.54 1.64 24.19
CA PHE A 72 24.22 1.74 24.82
C PHE A 72 23.92 0.52 25.69
N GLN A 73 24.20 -0.69 25.21
CA GLN A 73 24.02 -1.93 25.98
C GLN A 73 24.91 -1.97 27.24
N LEU A 74 26.13 -1.44 27.17
CA LEU A 74 27.01 -1.33 28.35
C LEU A 74 26.61 -0.22 29.33
N GLY A 75 25.60 0.59 29.01
CA GLY A 75 25.13 1.68 29.85
C GLY A 75 25.95 2.98 29.75
N ASP A 76 26.97 3.05 28.87
CA ASP A 76 27.71 4.29 28.62
C ASP A 76 26.91 5.18 27.64
N ILE A 77 25.88 5.83 28.18
CA ILE A 77 24.92 6.64 27.41
C ILE A 77 25.61 7.79 26.66
N SER A 78 26.70 8.35 27.21
CA SER A 78 27.43 9.46 26.60
C SER A 78 28.16 9.02 25.33
N LYS A 79 28.89 7.90 25.37
CA LYS A 79 29.53 7.35 24.16
C LYS A 79 28.51 6.83 23.16
N ALA A 80 27.46 6.17 23.64
CA ALA A 80 26.38 5.70 22.79
C ALA A 80 25.79 6.85 21.98
N GLU A 81 25.40 7.94 22.65
CA GLU A 81 24.81 9.10 22.01
C GLU A 81 25.75 9.74 20.98
N LYS A 82 27.03 9.91 21.30
CA LYS A 82 28.02 10.45 20.36
C LYS A 82 28.02 9.67 19.04
N TYR A 83 28.19 8.35 19.10
CA TYR A 83 28.26 7.53 17.89
C TYR A 83 26.92 7.45 17.14
N ILE A 84 25.80 7.40 17.87
CA ILE A 84 24.47 7.43 17.28
C ILE A 84 24.21 8.77 16.57
N ASP A 85 24.59 9.89 17.15
CA ASP A 85 24.43 11.22 16.55
C ASP A 85 25.31 11.39 15.31
N GLU A 86 26.54 10.86 15.32
CA GLU A 86 27.40 10.81 14.14
C GLU A 86 26.78 9.94 13.02
N ALA A 87 26.22 8.77 13.36
CA ALA A 87 25.53 7.92 12.39
C ALA A 87 24.30 8.60 11.76
N ILE A 88 23.50 9.31 12.58
CA ILE A 88 22.31 10.04 12.13
C ILE A 88 22.71 11.27 11.31
N ALA A 89 23.81 11.96 11.63
CA ALA A 89 24.31 13.07 10.83
C ALA A 89 24.68 12.64 9.40
N LEU A 90 25.19 11.41 9.24
CA LEU A 90 25.51 10.83 7.95
C LEU A 90 24.28 10.28 7.21
N TYR A 91 23.32 9.71 7.95
CA TYR A 91 22.07 9.23 7.39
C TYR A 91 20.89 9.57 8.31
N VAL A 92 20.20 10.68 8.00
CA VAL A 92 19.15 11.27 8.85
C VAL A 92 18.02 10.30 9.19
N ASN A 93 17.71 9.37 8.29
CA ASN A 93 16.67 8.35 8.47
C ASN A 93 17.26 6.96 8.76
N HIS A 94 18.47 6.86 9.33
CA HIS A 94 19.03 5.58 9.75
C HIS A 94 18.13 4.95 10.80
N SER A 95 17.49 3.83 10.45
CA SER A 95 16.35 3.33 11.22
C SER A 95 16.74 2.87 12.62
N GLN A 96 17.81 2.07 12.74
CA GLN A 96 18.28 1.50 14.01
C GLN A 96 18.92 2.60 14.87
N ALA A 97 19.80 3.43 14.32
CA ALA A 97 20.38 4.55 15.06
C ALA A 97 19.33 5.49 15.65
N ASN A 98 18.30 5.86 14.87
CA ASN A 98 17.19 6.67 15.38
C ASN A 98 16.34 5.92 16.43
N PHE A 99 16.24 4.59 16.36
CA PHE A 99 15.58 3.78 17.40
C PHE A 99 16.38 3.82 18.70
N THR A 100 17.70 3.61 18.63
CA THR A 100 18.59 3.76 19.80
C THR A 100 18.56 5.18 20.36
N LYS A 101 18.54 6.21 19.50
CA LYS A 101 18.38 7.61 19.93
C LYS A 101 17.06 7.81 20.68
N CYS A 102 15.96 7.20 20.22
CA CYS A 102 14.69 7.23 20.94
C CYS A 102 14.84 6.68 22.37
N LEU A 103 15.48 5.51 22.52
CA LEU A 103 15.71 4.89 23.84
C LEU A 103 16.61 5.75 24.74
N ILE A 104 17.65 6.39 24.16
CA ILE A 104 18.53 7.31 24.88
C ILE A 104 17.78 8.57 25.35
N MET A 105 16.94 9.16 24.50
CA MET A 105 16.17 10.35 24.89
C MET A 105 15.13 10.02 25.97
N GLU A 106 14.50 8.85 25.88
CA GLU A 106 13.57 8.37 26.88
C GLU A 106 14.23 8.12 28.23
N SER A 107 15.42 7.49 28.27
CA SER A 107 16.15 7.27 29.53
C SER A 107 16.57 8.58 30.21
N LYS A 108 16.67 9.67 29.44
CA LYS A 108 16.91 11.03 29.93
C LYS A 108 15.62 11.80 30.29
N GLY A 109 14.45 11.17 30.20
CA GLY A 109 13.14 11.81 30.43
C GLY A 109 12.69 12.76 29.32
N LYS A 110 13.40 12.82 28.18
CA LYS A 110 13.11 13.73 27.07
C LYS A 110 12.16 13.10 26.05
N ILE A 111 10.93 12.84 26.50
CA ILE A 111 9.91 12.12 25.72
C ILE A 111 9.60 12.76 24.35
N PRO A 112 9.47 14.11 24.21
CA PRO A 112 9.20 14.71 22.89
C PRO A 112 10.28 14.41 21.85
N GLU A 113 11.55 14.42 22.26
CA GLU A 113 12.69 14.15 21.39
C GLU A 113 12.79 12.65 21.06
N ALA A 114 12.44 11.78 22.00
CA ALA A 114 12.31 10.34 21.76
C ALA A 114 11.29 10.05 20.67
N VAL A 115 10.12 10.70 20.71
CA VAL A 115 9.08 10.57 19.67
C VAL A 115 9.61 11.02 18.30
N VAL A 116 10.32 12.14 18.22
CA VAL A 116 10.91 12.63 16.95
C VAL A 116 11.89 11.62 16.39
N ALA A 117 12.78 11.08 17.21
CA ALA A 117 13.73 10.05 16.81
C ALA A 117 13.00 8.77 16.36
N LEU A 118 11.98 8.31 17.09
CA LEU A 118 11.21 7.13 16.71
C LEU A 118 10.47 7.30 15.37
N LYS A 119 9.88 8.47 15.10
CA LYS A 119 9.26 8.76 13.79
C LYS A 119 10.27 8.72 12.65
N ARG A 120 11.49 9.23 12.85
CA ARG A 120 12.59 9.09 11.88
C ARG A 120 13.03 7.63 11.71
N SER A 121 13.05 6.86 12.80
CA SER A 121 13.34 5.42 12.77
C SER A 121 12.31 4.68 11.90
N ILE A 122 11.03 4.95 12.10
CA ILE A 122 9.92 4.38 11.32
C ILE A 122 10.05 4.74 9.83
N LYS A 123 10.37 6.00 9.50
CA LYS A 123 10.64 6.42 8.10
C LYS A 123 11.75 5.63 7.43
N GLY A 124 12.79 5.27 8.17
CA GLY A 124 13.91 4.45 7.68
C GLY A 124 13.61 2.96 7.59
N GLY A 125 12.69 2.45 8.41
CA GLY A 125 12.41 1.03 8.54
C GLY A 125 11.33 0.76 9.59
N HIS A 126 10.10 0.62 9.14
CA HIS A 126 8.93 0.49 10.00
C HIS A 126 8.65 -0.99 10.35
N THR A 127 8.73 -1.31 11.64
CA THR A 127 8.47 -2.65 12.21
C THR A 127 7.35 -2.59 13.26
N PRO A 128 6.65 -3.70 13.56
CA PRO A 128 5.63 -3.76 14.60
C PRO A 128 6.14 -3.33 15.99
N GLU A 129 7.39 -3.63 16.31
CA GLU A 129 8.05 -3.20 17.55
C GLU A 129 8.09 -1.67 17.68
N LYS A 130 8.45 -0.98 16.59
CA LYS A 130 8.50 0.49 16.56
C LYS A 130 7.11 1.12 16.65
N GLU A 131 6.09 0.49 16.05
CA GLU A 131 4.69 0.92 16.25
C GLU A 131 4.26 0.77 17.70
N ALA A 132 4.54 -0.38 18.32
CA ALA A 132 4.21 -0.64 19.71
C ALA A 132 4.92 0.36 20.64
N LYS A 133 6.19 0.68 20.35
CA LYS A 133 6.93 1.72 21.08
C LYS A 133 6.30 3.10 20.90
N LEU A 134 5.89 3.47 19.69
CA LEU A 134 5.27 4.77 19.40
C LEU A 134 3.96 4.92 20.19
N LYS A 135 3.16 3.85 20.24
CA LYS A 135 1.94 3.76 21.06
C LYS A 135 2.22 3.89 22.54
N LYS A 136 3.25 3.23 23.06
CA LYS A 136 3.69 3.36 24.46
C LYS A 136 4.10 4.79 24.81
N LEU A 137 4.64 5.54 23.85
CA LEU A 137 4.96 6.98 24.00
C LEU A 137 3.75 7.91 23.78
N GLY A 138 2.53 7.36 23.72
CA GLY A 138 1.29 8.13 23.58
C GLY A 138 1.02 8.68 22.17
N GLN A 139 1.67 8.13 21.15
CA GLN A 139 1.53 8.56 19.76
C GLN A 139 0.99 7.42 18.88
N GLN A 140 0.33 7.77 17.78
CA GLN A 140 -0.15 6.77 16.81
C GLN A 140 0.69 6.84 15.52
N PRO A 141 0.81 5.73 14.77
CA PRO A 141 1.38 5.74 13.43
C PRO A 141 0.60 6.69 12.52
N ASP A 142 1.30 7.55 11.79
CA ASP A 142 0.73 8.49 10.82
C ASP A 142 1.01 7.97 9.40
N PRO A 143 0.00 7.89 8.50
CA PRO A 143 0.21 7.56 7.09
C PRO A 143 1.33 8.40 6.43
N LYS A 144 1.54 9.66 6.85
CA LYS A 144 2.60 10.52 6.30
C LYS A 144 4.02 10.03 6.60
N ASP A 145 4.18 9.18 7.60
CA ASP A 145 5.46 8.60 7.99
C ASP A 145 5.75 7.26 7.27
N ASP A 146 4.76 6.70 6.55
CA ASP A 146 4.93 5.46 5.81
C ASP A 146 5.66 5.68 4.48
N ARG A 147 6.79 5.00 4.30
CA ARG A 147 7.50 4.93 3.02
C ARG A 147 7.10 3.69 2.23
N PHE A 148 6.90 3.91 0.93
CA PHE A 148 6.61 2.90 -0.08
C PHE A 148 7.69 2.91 -1.17
N PRO A 149 7.95 1.76 -1.82
CA PRO A 149 9.03 1.64 -2.80
C PRO A 149 8.72 2.34 -4.12
N GLN A 150 7.45 2.52 -4.48
CA GLN A 150 7.02 3.23 -5.69
C GLN A 150 6.11 4.39 -5.33
N ALA A 151 6.39 5.54 -5.92
CA ALA A 151 5.46 6.66 -5.90
C ALA A 151 4.22 6.31 -6.73
N MET A 152 3.07 6.80 -6.29
CA MET A 152 1.84 6.73 -7.08
C MET A 152 2.03 7.46 -8.41
N LYS A 153 1.73 6.79 -9.53
CA LYS A 153 1.66 7.44 -10.86
C LYS A 153 0.53 8.48 -10.82
N ASN A 154 0.73 9.61 -11.49
CA ASN A 154 -0.39 10.54 -11.73
C ASN A 154 -1.44 9.85 -12.61
N ASP A 155 -2.67 9.73 -12.10
CA ASP A 155 -3.82 9.14 -12.80
C ASP A 155 -3.57 7.70 -13.31
N PRO A 156 -3.32 6.72 -12.40
CA PRO A 156 -2.92 5.37 -12.78
C PRO A 156 -3.90 4.68 -13.73
N LEU A 157 -5.21 4.93 -13.59
CA LEU A 157 -6.25 4.33 -14.43
C LEU A 157 -6.59 5.17 -15.68
N ASN A 158 -5.94 6.32 -15.90
CA ASN A 158 -6.29 7.28 -16.96
C ASN A 158 -7.76 7.77 -16.88
N LEU A 159 -8.26 8.00 -15.67
CA LEU A 159 -9.64 8.45 -15.45
C LEU A 159 -9.87 9.86 -16.02
N GLY A 160 -8.87 10.73 -15.95
CA GLY A 160 -8.91 12.07 -16.52
C GLY A 160 -8.86 12.13 -18.05
N GLY A 161 -8.54 11.02 -18.72
CA GLY A 161 -8.53 10.96 -20.18
C GLY A 161 -9.93 10.88 -20.81
N PHE A 162 -10.97 10.65 -20.01
CA PHE A 162 -12.34 10.56 -20.51
C PHE A 162 -12.90 11.95 -20.80
N SER A 163 -13.22 12.20 -22.08
CA SER A 163 -13.87 13.44 -22.51
C SER A 163 -15.38 13.30 -22.45
N LEU A 164 -16.04 14.11 -21.61
CA LEU A 164 -17.48 14.14 -21.50
C LEU A 164 -18.07 15.20 -22.45
N PRO A 165 -19.26 14.97 -23.02
CA PRO A 165 -20.03 16.05 -23.65
C PRO A 165 -20.34 17.15 -22.61
N PRO A 166 -20.35 18.44 -22.99
CA PRO A 166 -20.75 19.51 -22.07
C PRO A 166 -22.25 19.40 -21.71
N PHE A 167 -22.63 20.01 -20.59
CA PHE A 167 -24.05 20.15 -20.27
C PHE A 167 -24.69 21.21 -21.18
N PRO A 168 -25.89 20.96 -21.76
CA PRO A 168 -26.53 21.92 -22.63
C PRO A 168 -27.02 23.15 -21.86
N LYS A 169 -26.78 24.34 -22.41
CA LYS A 169 -27.11 25.64 -21.81
C LYS A 169 -28.16 26.41 -22.62
N THR A 170 -28.58 25.87 -23.76
CA THR A 170 -29.64 26.41 -24.61
C THR A 170 -30.53 25.29 -25.12
N VAL A 171 -31.74 25.63 -25.57
CA VAL A 171 -32.70 24.71 -26.20
C VAL A 171 -32.10 24.03 -27.42
N MET A 172 -31.30 24.76 -28.22
CA MET A 172 -30.61 24.19 -29.37
C MET A 172 -29.54 23.18 -28.95
N GLU A 173 -28.78 23.49 -27.91
CA GLU A 173 -27.80 22.58 -27.33
C GLU A 173 -28.47 21.34 -26.70
N CYS A 174 -29.66 21.47 -26.08
CA CYS A 174 -30.40 20.33 -25.54
C CYS A 174 -30.71 19.28 -26.62
N VAL A 175 -30.91 19.69 -27.87
CA VAL A 175 -31.09 18.78 -29.00
C VAL A 175 -29.76 18.19 -29.43
N SER A 176 -28.77 19.01 -29.77
CA SER A 176 -27.51 18.52 -30.34
C SER A 176 -26.68 17.73 -29.33
N LEU A 177 -26.46 18.28 -28.12
CA LEU A 177 -25.73 17.60 -27.06
C LEU A 177 -26.54 16.47 -26.44
N GLY A 178 -27.89 16.52 -26.49
CA GLY A 178 -28.74 15.41 -26.06
C GLY A 178 -28.46 14.13 -26.87
N MET A 179 -28.25 14.27 -28.18
CA MET A 179 -27.83 13.15 -29.03
C MET A 179 -26.42 12.66 -28.67
N GLU A 180 -25.46 13.58 -28.47
CA GLU A 180 -24.08 13.22 -28.07
C GLU A 180 -24.05 12.51 -26.71
N TRP A 181 -24.84 12.96 -25.74
CA TRP A 181 -24.99 12.32 -24.44
C TRP A 181 -25.63 10.92 -24.54
N ASN A 182 -26.60 10.72 -25.43
CA ASN A 182 -27.21 9.41 -25.65
C ASN A 182 -26.21 8.43 -26.28
N GLU A 183 -25.46 8.87 -27.29
CA GLU A 183 -24.38 8.07 -27.89
C GLU A 183 -23.30 7.72 -26.85
N PHE A 184 -22.84 8.71 -26.09
CA PHE A 184 -21.85 8.55 -25.04
C PHE A 184 -22.31 7.56 -23.96
N LYS A 185 -23.56 7.67 -23.49
CA LYS A 185 -24.15 6.71 -22.54
C LYS A 185 -24.29 5.31 -23.14
N GLY A 186 -24.57 5.21 -24.44
CA GLY A 186 -24.57 3.95 -25.18
C GLY A 186 -23.21 3.26 -25.16
N LEU A 187 -22.14 4.00 -25.49
CA LEU A 187 -20.76 3.51 -25.43
C LEU A 187 -20.35 3.07 -24.01
N ILE A 188 -20.76 3.85 -23.00
CA ILE A 188 -20.55 3.49 -21.59
C ILE A 188 -21.26 2.18 -21.26
N ASN A 189 -22.54 2.02 -21.62
CA ASN A 189 -23.29 0.81 -21.32
C ASN A 189 -22.67 -0.43 -21.97
N GLN A 190 -22.20 -0.31 -23.22
CA GLN A 190 -21.50 -1.39 -23.91
C GLN A 190 -20.24 -1.83 -23.15
N GLN A 191 -19.42 -0.87 -22.70
CA GLN A 191 -18.24 -1.20 -21.91
C GLN A 191 -18.56 -1.71 -20.51
N LEU A 192 -19.61 -1.20 -19.87
CA LEU A 192 -20.07 -1.70 -18.58
C LEU A 192 -20.46 -3.17 -18.68
N THR A 193 -21.22 -3.58 -19.69
CA THR A 193 -21.60 -4.99 -19.89
C THR A 193 -20.37 -5.89 -20.00
N ARG A 194 -19.34 -5.45 -20.75
CA ARG A 194 -18.08 -6.19 -20.88
C ARG A 194 -17.34 -6.28 -19.55
N LEU A 195 -17.10 -5.15 -18.89
CA LEU A 195 -16.34 -5.09 -17.65
C LEU A 195 -17.06 -5.81 -16.49
N GLU A 196 -18.40 -5.78 -16.44
CA GLU A 196 -19.16 -6.53 -15.44
C GLU A 196 -19.01 -8.05 -15.62
N ALA A 197 -18.97 -8.54 -16.86
CA ALA A 197 -18.68 -9.95 -17.13
C ALA A 197 -17.23 -10.34 -16.75
N GLU A 198 -16.24 -9.51 -17.11
CA GLU A 198 -14.84 -9.71 -16.71
C GLU A 198 -14.69 -9.68 -15.18
N LYS A 199 -15.35 -8.74 -14.49
CA LYS A 199 -15.34 -8.64 -13.03
C LYS A 199 -15.95 -9.86 -12.37
N GLN A 200 -17.05 -10.40 -12.91
CA GLN A 200 -17.68 -11.60 -12.37
C GLN A 200 -16.71 -12.79 -12.43
N GLN A 201 -16.01 -12.96 -13.55
CA GLN A 201 -15.00 -14.01 -13.69
C GLN A 201 -13.84 -13.82 -12.70
N ALA A 202 -13.31 -12.59 -12.58
CA ALA A 202 -12.25 -12.27 -11.64
C ALA A 202 -12.68 -12.50 -10.18
N THR A 203 -13.92 -12.17 -9.83
CA THR A 203 -14.48 -12.39 -8.49
C THR A 203 -14.57 -13.88 -8.17
N SER A 204 -15.07 -14.70 -9.09
CA SER A 204 -15.10 -16.16 -8.89
C SER A 204 -13.70 -16.78 -8.81
N ALA A 205 -12.71 -16.25 -9.52
CA ALA A 205 -11.33 -16.68 -9.37
C ALA A 205 -10.75 -16.30 -8.00
N ALA A 206 -11.03 -15.08 -7.53
CA ALA A 206 -10.63 -14.59 -6.21
C ALA A 206 -11.25 -15.41 -5.07
N GLU A 207 -12.54 -15.75 -5.15
CA GLU A 207 -13.23 -16.60 -4.17
C GLU A 207 -12.61 -17.99 -4.08
N LYS A 208 -12.32 -18.62 -5.23
CA LYS A 208 -11.64 -19.92 -5.28
C LYS A 208 -10.25 -19.84 -4.67
N PHE A 209 -9.50 -18.78 -4.97
CA PHE A 209 -8.18 -18.54 -4.40
C PHE A 209 -8.24 -18.40 -2.88
N LEU A 210 -9.14 -17.55 -2.35
CA LEU A 210 -9.29 -17.34 -0.91
C LEU A 210 -9.77 -18.62 -0.19
N ALA A 211 -10.71 -19.37 -0.77
CA ALA A 211 -11.17 -20.62 -0.19
C ALA A 211 -10.05 -21.68 -0.13
N LYS A 212 -9.23 -21.76 -1.18
CA LYS A 212 -8.04 -22.63 -1.19
C LYS A 212 -7.07 -22.22 -0.09
N GLN A 213 -6.77 -20.92 0.00
CA GLN A 213 -5.86 -20.37 1.01
C GLN A 213 -6.36 -20.65 2.43
N GLN A 214 -7.64 -20.39 2.74
CA GLN A 214 -8.22 -20.67 4.04
C GLN A 214 -8.13 -22.16 4.42
N ASN A 215 -8.37 -23.05 3.46
CA ASN A 215 -8.26 -24.49 3.70
C ASN A 215 -6.81 -24.92 3.97
N GLU A 216 -5.84 -24.36 3.24
CA GLU A 216 -4.41 -24.61 3.45
C GLU A 216 -3.94 -24.07 4.81
N ASP A 217 -4.31 -22.84 5.17
CA ASP A 217 -4.00 -22.24 6.47
C ASP A 217 -4.64 -23.04 7.62
N PHE A 218 -5.90 -23.46 7.48
CA PHE A 218 -6.56 -24.30 8.48
C PHE A 218 -5.88 -25.67 8.63
N ALA A 219 -5.50 -26.30 7.52
CA ALA A 219 -4.78 -27.56 7.53
C ALA A 219 -3.41 -27.41 8.22
N LEU A 220 -2.68 -26.32 7.94
CA LEU A 220 -1.40 -26.01 8.57
C LEU A 220 -1.56 -25.76 10.08
N VAL A 221 -2.56 -24.99 10.50
CA VAL A 221 -2.87 -24.74 11.92
C VAL A 221 -3.22 -26.04 12.63
N LYS A 222 -4.07 -26.88 12.02
CA LYS A 222 -4.45 -28.18 12.58
C LYS A 222 -3.27 -29.15 12.68
N ALA A 223 -2.44 -29.22 11.64
CA ALA A 223 -1.24 -30.03 11.64
C ALA A 223 -0.24 -29.53 12.70
N SER A 224 -0.10 -28.21 12.84
CA SER A 224 0.75 -27.58 13.86
C SER A 224 0.26 -27.88 15.28
N TYR A 225 -1.05 -27.78 15.50
CA TYR A 225 -1.68 -28.15 16.78
C TYR A 225 -1.45 -29.62 17.11
N ASN A 226 -1.72 -30.52 16.17
CA ASN A 226 -1.54 -31.97 16.36
C ASN A 226 -0.08 -32.37 16.59
N ALA A 227 0.86 -31.64 15.97
CA ALA A 227 2.29 -31.87 16.14
C ALA A 227 2.88 -31.17 17.37
N GLY A 228 2.10 -30.38 18.11
CA GLY A 228 2.57 -29.58 19.24
C GLY A 228 3.62 -28.52 18.86
N ARG A 229 3.77 -28.20 17.57
CA ARG A 229 4.77 -27.26 17.03
C ARG A 229 4.28 -26.63 15.73
N ILE A 230 4.69 -25.40 15.45
CA ILE A 230 4.35 -24.73 14.19
C ILE A 230 5.09 -25.41 13.03
N LEU A 231 4.36 -25.97 12.07
CA LEU A 231 4.90 -26.77 10.95
C LEU A 231 5.15 -25.95 9.67
N GLY A 232 5.09 -24.63 9.74
CA GLY A 232 5.31 -23.71 8.63
C GLY A 232 4.71 -22.33 8.91
N ASP A 233 4.95 -21.37 8.03
CA ASP A 233 4.38 -20.03 8.16
C ASP A 233 2.99 -19.97 7.54
N ILE A 234 2.00 -19.49 8.31
CA ILE A 234 0.76 -18.95 7.73
C ILE A 234 1.18 -17.81 6.82
N GLN A 235 0.64 -17.75 5.60
CA GLN A 235 1.12 -16.84 4.57
C GLN A 235 1.27 -15.41 5.12
N SER A 236 2.52 -14.92 5.17
CA SER A 236 2.81 -13.64 5.80
C SER A 236 2.14 -12.50 5.03
N ALA A 237 1.45 -11.61 5.73
CA ALA A 237 0.92 -10.39 5.13
C ALA A 237 2.03 -9.66 4.33
N PRO A 238 1.74 -9.12 3.14
CA PRO A 238 2.73 -8.45 2.32
C PRO A 238 3.46 -7.36 3.09
N LEU A 239 4.75 -7.15 2.79
CA LEU A 239 5.63 -6.25 3.54
C LEU A 239 5.05 -4.85 3.77
N TYR A 240 4.21 -4.38 2.85
CA TYR A 240 3.60 -3.05 2.89
C TYR A 240 2.10 -3.05 3.23
N ALA A 241 1.45 -4.22 3.41
CA ALA A 241 0.00 -4.32 3.52
C ALA A 241 -0.57 -3.46 4.66
N LYS A 242 -0.04 -3.59 5.89
CA LYS A 242 -0.49 -2.77 7.04
C LYS A 242 -0.32 -1.26 6.82
N ARG A 243 0.73 -0.85 6.10
CA ARG A 243 0.97 0.56 5.78
C ARG A 243 -0.02 1.04 4.73
N ALA A 244 -0.23 0.23 3.69
CA ALA A 244 -1.17 0.51 2.62
C ALA A 244 -2.63 0.53 3.12
N GLU A 245 -2.98 -0.32 4.08
CA GLU A 245 -4.28 -0.27 4.78
C GLU A 245 -4.50 1.08 5.48
N ARG A 246 -3.49 1.61 6.16
CA ARG A 246 -3.59 2.97 6.75
C ARG A 246 -3.79 4.04 5.70
N GLN A 247 -3.06 3.97 4.59
CA GLN A 247 -3.27 4.91 3.47
C GLN A 247 -4.68 4.78 2.89
N LEU A 248 -5.15 3.56 2.67
CA LEU A 248 -6.48 3.27 2.14
C LEU A 248 -7.57 3.79 3.08
N ASN A 249 -7.39 3.64 4.40
CA ASN A 249 -8.29 4.19 5.41
C ASN A 249 -8.32 5.73 5.36
N GLU A 250 -7.16 6.39 5.24
CA GLU A 250 -7.10 7.85 5.13
C GLU A 250 -7.75 8.36 3.83
N VAL A 251 -7.51 7.67 2.72
CA VAL A 251 -8.17 7.93 1.42
C VAL A 251 -9.69 7.79 1.55
N THR A 252 -10.16 6.73 2.19
CA THR A 252 -11.58 6.47 2.42
C THR A 252 -12.22 7.53 3.33
N ASN A 253 -11.56 7.91 4.42
CA ASN A 253 -12.02 8.97 5.32
C ASN A 253 -12.10 10.33 4.62
N THR A 254 -11.09 10.65 3.80
CA THR A 254 -11.06 11.88 3.01
C THR A 254 -12.17 11.90 1.97
N TYR A 255 -12.40 10.78 1.28
CA TYR A 255 -13.51 10.63 0.34
C TYR A 255 -14.86 10.84 1.02
N HIS A 256 -15.13 10.16 2.13
CA HIS A 256 -16.38 10.31 2.88
C HIS A 256 -16.64 11.75 3.32
N ARG A 257 -15.60 12.48 3.73
CA ARG A 257 -15.72 13.90 4.09
C ARG A 257 -16.06 14.76 2.86
N LYS A 258 -15.25 14.65 1.80
CA LYS A 258 -15.44 15.43 0.55
C LYS A 258 -16.82 15.17 -0.07
N ILE A 259 -17.24 13.91 -0.17
CA ILE A 259 -18.53 13.59 -0.78
C ILE A 259 -19.70 14.06 0.08
N LYS A 260 -19.60 13.99 1.42
CA LYS A 260 -20.62 14.53 2.32
C LYS A 260 -20.78 16.04 2.14
N ASP A 261 -19.68 16.78 2.14
CA ASP A 261 -19.69 18.24 2.01
C ASP A 261 -20.19 18.67 0.62
N HIS A 262 -19.77 17.94 -0.42
CA HIS A 262 -20.24 18.16 -1.78
C HIS A 262 -21.76 17.91 -1.91
N MET A 263 -22.25 16.78 -1.39
CA MET A 263 -23.67 16.44 -1.44
C MET A 263 -24.54 17.41 -0.63
N ALA A 264 -24.04 17.94 0.48
CA ALA A 264 -24.72 19.00 1.22
C ALA A 264 -24.86 20.28 0.39
N THR A 265 -23.78 20.69 -0.28
CA THR A 265 -23.75 21.87 -1.16
C THR A 265 -24.71 21.70 -2.36
N LEU A 266 -24.66 20.53 -3.01
CA LEU A 266 -25.56 20.20 -4.11
C LEU A 266 -27.02 20.20 -3.66
N THR A 267 -27.33 19.58 -2.53
CA THR A 267 -28.71 19.54 -2.00
C THR A 267 -29.23 20.93 -1.68
N ALA A 268 -28.39 21.79 -1.09
CA ALA A 268 -28.73 23.19 -0.82
C ALA A 268 -29.02 23.97 -2.11
N PHE A 269 -28.24 23.75 -3.18
CA PHE A 269 -28.53 24.33 -4.49
C PHE A 269 -29.86 23.82 -5.06
N LEU A 270 -30.07 22.51 -5.09
CA LEU A 270 -31.27 21.90 -5.66
C LEU A 270 -32.55 22.35 -4.94
N GLY A 271 -32.52 22.48 -3.60
CA GLY A 271 -33.65 22.94 -2.80
C GLY A 271 -33.80 24.47 -2.70
N GLY A 272 -32.70 25.21 -2.86
CA GLY A 272 -32.65 26.67 -2.77
C GLY A 272 -32.59 27.33 -4.15
N ALA A 273 -31.45 27.92 -4.48
CA ALA A 273 -31.27 28.74 -5.69
C ALA A 273 -31.68 28.02 -7.00
N GLY A 274 -31.43 26.72 -7.12
CA GLY A 274 -31.86 25.90 -8.25
C GLY A 274 -33.38 25.79 -8.36
N ASN A 275 -34.08 25.59 -7.23
CA ASN A 275 -35.53 25.57 -7.19
C ASN A 275 -36.12 26.97 -7.45
N GLU A 276 -35.50 28.04 -6.96
CA GLU A 276 -35.91 29.42 -7.27
C GLU A 276 -35.76 29.75 -8.77
N LEU A 277 -34.71 29.25 -9.43
CA LEU A 277 -34.57 29.33 -10.88
C LEU A 277 -35.73 28.62 -11.58
N ARG A 278 -36.10 27.42 -11.13
CA ARG A 278 -37.23 26.65 -11.66
C ARG A 278 -38.55 27.40 -11.52
N ILE A 279 -38.84 27.91 -10.32
CA ILE A 279 -40.08 28.67 -10.05
C ILE A 279 -40.16 29.91 -10.95
N ARG A 280 -39.08 30.70 -11.04
CA ARG A 280 -39.04 31.88 -11.92
C ARG A 280 -39.26 31.53 -13.39
N TYR A 281 -38.67 30.43 -13.85
CA TYR A 281 -38.91 29.93 -15.20
C TYR A 281 -40.39 29.57 -15.39
N GLU A 282 -40.98 28.79 -14.50
CA GLU A 282 -42.39 28.38 -14.56
C GLU A 282 -43.34 29.58 -14.60
N GLU A 283 -43.12 30.60 -13.75
CA GLU A 283 -43.89 31.85 -13.74
C GLU A 283 -43.79 32.63 -15.05
N LYS A 284 -42.57 32.81 -15.59
CA LYS A 284 -42.38 33.46 -16.90
C LYS A 284 -43.09 32.68 -18.00
N MET A 285 -43.05 31.35 -17.96
CA MET A 285 -43.69 30.50 -18.96
C MET A 285 -45.23 30.55 -18.87
N VAL A 286 -45.80 30.68 -17.67
CA VAL A 286 -47.25 30.91 -17.50
C VAL A 286 -47.66 32.25 -18.12
N LYS A 287 -46.91 33.32 -17.85
CA LYS A 287 -47.18 34.64 -18.42
C LYS A 287 -47.11 34.64 -19.94
N LEU A 288 -46.03 34.06 -20.51
CA LEU A 288 -45.88 33.94 -21.96
C LEU A 288 -47.01 33.13 -22.61
N ARG A 289 -47.45 32.03 -21.99
CA ARG A 289 -48.59 31.25 -22.49
C ARG A 289 -49.87 32.05 -22.53
N LYS A 290 -50.11 32.91 -21.54
CA LYS A 290 -51.29 33.77 -21.51
C LYS A 290 -51.25 34.80 -22.64
N GLU A 291 -50.12 35.49 -22.81
CA GLU A 291 -49.91 36.47 -23.89
C GLU A 291 -50.07 35.83 -25.28
N ASP A 292 -49.52 34.63 -25.46
CA ASP A 292 -49.59 33.86 -26.71
C ASP A 292 -51.05 33.47 -27.05
N LEU A 293 -51.82 33.01 -26.06
CA LEU A 293 -53.25 32.70 -26.22
C LEU A 293 -54.09 33.95 -26.51
N GLU A 294 -53.76 35.09 -25.90
CA GLU A 294 -54.48 36.36 -26.12
C GLU A 294 -54.33 36.87 -27.55
N GLN A 295 -53.23 36.57 -28.24
CA GLN A 295 -52.94 37.01 -29.60
C GLN A 295 -53.18 35.93 -30.69
N THR A 296 -53.46 34.69 -30.30
CA THR A 296 -53.73 33.57 -31.22
C THR A 296 -55.23 33.43 -31.51
N GLY A 297 -55.58 33.25 -32.78
CA GLY A 297 -56.96 33.00 -33.24
C GLY A 297 -57.35 33.81 -34.48
N GLU A 298 -58.57 33.55 -34.97
CA GLU A 298 -59.14 34.25 -36.12
C GLU A 298 -59.31 35.75 -35.81
N GLY A 299 -58.88 36.61 -36.74
CA GLY A 299 -58.93 38.07 -36.59
C GLY A 299 -57.85 38.69 -35.69
N LYS A 300 -56.86 37.91 -35.23
CA LYS A 300 -55.77 38.37 -34.35
C LYS A 300 -54.39 38.40 -35.04
N PRO A 301 -53.36 39.01 -34.44
CA PRO A 301 -52.03 39.13 -35.03
C PRO A 301 -51.31 37.80 -35.33
N ASN A 302 -51.52 36.74 -34.55
CA ASN A 302 -50.88 35.43 -34.72
C ASN A 302 -49.33 35.51 -34.84
N VAL A 303 -48.70 36.35 -34.02
CA VAL A 303 -47.24 36.51 -33.89
C VAL A 303 -46.60 35.19 -33.46
N ASN A 304 -45.42 34.89 -34.01
CA ASN A 304 -44.64 33.72 -33.60
C ASN A 304 -43.98 33.95 -32.22
N PHE A 305 -44.46 33.23 -31.20
CA PHE A 305 -43.91 33.29 -29.83
C PHE A 305 -42.76 32.31 -29.58
N CYS A 306 -42.43 31.41 -30.52
CA CYS A 306 -41.33 30.45 -30.35
C CYS A 306 -40.02 31.12 -29.88
N PRO A 307 -39.57 32.25 -30.48
CA PRO A 307 -38.34 32.92 -30.03
C PRO A 307 -38.39 33.38 -28.58
N LYS A 308 -39.55 33.86 -28.09
CA LYS A 308 -39.72 34.30 -26.70
C LYS A 308 -39.67 33.13 -25.72
N TYR A 309 -40.32 32.01 -26.04
CA TYR A 309 -40.22 30.80 -25.22
C TYR A 309 -38.80 30.24 -25.20
N ARG A 310 -38.09 30.30 -26.35
CA ARG A 310 -36.69 29.89 -26.44
C ARG A 310 -35.81 30.74 -25.55
N GLU A 311 -35.92 32.06 -25.62
CA GLU A 311 -35.13 33.00 -24.80
C GLU A 311 -35.30 32.73 -23.30
N VAL A 312 -36.54 32.61 -22.81
CA VAL A 312 -36.81 32.29 -21.39
C VAL A 312 -36.27 30.91 -20.99
N SER A 313 -36.30 29.93 -21.90
CA SER A 313 -35.74 28.59 -21.68
C SER A 313 -34.22 28.60 -21.66
N ASP A 314 -33.58 29.33 -22.56
CA ASP A 314 -32.13 29.47 -22.66
C ASP A 314 -31.56 30.15 -21.40
N ASP A 315 -32.20 31.21 -20.91
CA ASP A 315 -31.83 31.86 -19.65
C ASP A 315 -31.83 30.87 -18.47
N TYR A 316 -32.89 30.06 -18.38
CA TYR A 316 -33.03 29.06 -17.32
C TYR A 316 -32.00 27.94 -17.43
N LEU A 317 -31.85 27.35 -18.62
CA LEU A 317 -30.88 26.30 -18.89
C LEU A 317 -29.45 26.78 -18.61
N LYS A 318 -29.10 27.98 -19.08
CA LYS A 318 -27.78 28.57 -18.85
C LYS A 318 -27.49 28.76 -17.37
N ALA A 319 -28.43 29.28 -16.60
CA ALA A 319 -28.24 29.47 -15.16
C ALA A 319 -28.16 28.14 -14.40
N TYR A 320 -29.11 27.23 -14.65
CA TYR A 320 -29.23 25.98 -13.91
C TYR A 320 -28.15 24.96 -14.31
N ASN A 321 -28.05 24.64 -15.61
CA ASN A 321 -27.14 23.59 -16.07
C ASN A 321 -25.67 24.00 -15.96
N SER A 322 -25.32 25.29 -16.06
CA SER A 322 -23.94 25.72 -15.80
C SER A 322 -23.52 25.47 -14.36
N GLN A 323 -24.39 25.79 -13.39
CA GLN A 323 -24.10 25.55 -11.98
C GLN A 323 -24.07 24.04 -11.67
N LEU A 324 -25.00 23.26 -12.25
CA LEU A 324 -25.00 21.81 -12.10
C LEU A 324 -23.75 21.15 -12.71
N GLU A 325 -23.26 21.67 -13.85
CA GLU A 325 -22.04 21.20 -14.50
C GLU A 325 -20.80 21.42 -13.62
N ILE A 326 -20.74 22.53 -12.88
CA ILE A 326 -19.68 22.78 -11.89
C ILE A 326 -19.72 21.71 -10.79
N TYR A 327 -20.89 21.48 -10.18
CA TYR A 327 -21.01 20.44 -9.16
C TYR A 327 -20.67 19.05 -9.70
N PHE A 328 -21.09 18.73 -10.92
CA PHE A 328 -20.75 17.45 -11.52
C PHE A 328 -19.24 17.29 -11.76
N LYS A 329 -18.53 18.35 -12.16
CA LYS A 329 -17.06 18.33 -12.31
C LYS A 329 -16.33 18.18 -10.97
N GLU A 330 -16.83 18.81 -9.90
CA GLU A 330 -16.30 18.61 -8.55
C GLU A 330 -16.50 17.17 -8.09
N TYR A 331 -17.70 16.61 -8.30
CA TYR A 331 -17.99 15.20 -8.01
C TYR A 331 -17.07 14.25 -8.78
N LEU A 332 -16.88 14.49 -10.08
CA LEU A 332 -15.94 13.73 -10.91
C LEU A 332 -14.51 13.78 -10.35
N GLN A 333 -14.06 14.93 -9.85
CA GLN A 333 -12.73 15.04 -9.24
C GLN A 333 -12.62 14.25 -7.93
N ILE A 334 -13.66 14.27 -7.09
CA ILE A 334 -13.71 13.49 -5.83
C ILE A 334 -13.63 11.99 -6.14
N GLU A 335 -14.44 11.51 -7.08
CA GLU A 335 -14.45 10.11 -7.52
C GLU A 335 -13.11 9.72 -8.16
N LYS A 336 -12.55 10.57 -9.03
CA LYS A 336 -11.25 10.35 -9.66
C LYS A 336 -10.15 10.18 -8.62
N ASP A 337 -10.07 11.10 -7.65
CA ASP A 337 -9.08 11.07 -6.57
C ASP A 337 -9.20 9.77 -5.78
N TYR A 338 -10.42 9.39 -5.39
CA TYR A 338 -10.68 8.20 -4.59
C TYR A 338 -10.34 6.91 -5.35
N LEU A 339 -10.85 6.74 -6.57
CA LEU A 339 -10.63 5.53 -7.35
C LEU A 339 -9.15 5.33 -7.68
N ASN A 340 -8.45 6.38 -8.13
CA ASN A 340 -7.02 6.28 -8.39
C ASN A 340 -6.20 5.94 -7.14
N GLN A 341 -6.50 6.58 -6.00
CA GLN A 341 -5.76 6.34 -4.77
C GLN A 341 -6.07 4.97 -4.15
N SER A 342 -7.35 4.61 -4.07
CA SER A 342 -7.76 3.32 -3.52
C SER A 342 -7.24 2.16 -4.37
N THR A 343 -7.33 2.22 -5.70
CA THR A 343 -6.78 1.17 -6.58
C THR A 343 -5.26 1.07 -6.48
N HIS A 344 -4.54 2.16 -6.24
CA HIS A 344 -3.11 2.09 -5.99
C HIS A 344 -2.78 1.37 -4.68
N TRP A 345 -3.39 1.76 -3.57
CA TRP A 345 -3.09 1.16 -2.27
C TRP A 345 -3.53 -0.29 -2.18
N ARG A 346 -4.64 -0.64 -2.85
CA ARG A 346 -5.11 -2.03 -2.95
C ARG A 346 -4.12 -2.97 -3.63
N MET A 347 -3.21 -2.45 -4.45
CA MET A 347 -2.11 -3.26 -5.02
C MET A 347 -1.18 -3.84 -3.96
N TYR A 348 -1.10 -3.21 -2.78
CA TYR A 348 -0.26 -3.64 -1.66
C TYR A 348 -1.02 -4.40 -0.58
N THR A 349 -2.35 -4.36 -0.58
CA THR A 349 -3.21 -5.05 0.39
C THR A 349 -3.84 -6.32 -0.17
N ASP A 350 -4.14 -6.33 -1.47
CA ASP A 350 -4.90 -7.39 -2.12
C ASP A 350 -3.98 -8.35 -2.85
N TYR A 351 -4.26 -9.65 -2.77
CA TYR A 351 -3.64 -10.64 -3.65
C TYR A 351 -3.95 -10.34 -5.13
N PRO A 352 -3.10 -10.76 -6.08
CA PRO A 352 -3.31 -10.52 -7.51
C PRO A 352 -4.72 -10.90 -7.99
N GLU A 353 -5.23 -12.04 -7.54
CA GLU A 353 -6.56 -12.54 -7.89
C GLU A 353 -7.68 -11.62 -7.37
N THR A 354 -7.58 -11.17 -6.12
CA THR A 354 -8.54 -10.21 -5.53
C THR A 354 -8.38 -8.79 -6.08
N TYR A 355 -7.16 -8.41 -6.43
CA TYR A 355 -6.82 -7.09 -6.98
C TYR A 355 -7.44 -6.88 -8.37
N GLU A 356 -7.49 -7.92 -9.19
CA GLU A 356 -8.10 -7.80 -10.52
C GLU A 356 -9.58 -7.44 -10.42
N ALA A 357 -10.32 -8.10 -9.51
CA ALA A 357 -11.71 -7.75 -9.23
C ALA A 357 -11.87 -6.32 -8.69
N ALA A 358 -10.93 -5.86 -7.87
CA ALA A 358 -10.87 -4.49 -7.37
C ALA A 358 -10.68 -3.46 -8.48
N LYS A 359 -9.72 -3.70 -9.37
CA LYS A 359 -9.37 -2.86 -10.51
C LYS A 359 -10.55 -2.71 -11.47
N LEU A 360 -11.17 -3.82 -11.85
CA LEU A 360 -12.38 -3.83 -12.68
C LEU A 360 -13.55 -3.11 -11.99
N GLY A 361 -13.69 -3.29 -10.67
CA GLY A 361 -14.65 -2.56 -9.85
C GLY A 361 -14.48 -1.04 -9.93
N ALA A 362 -13.25 -0.54 -9.87
CA ALA A 362 -12.96 0.89 -10.00
C ALA A 362 -13.27 1.44 -11.39
N GLN A 363 -12.94 0.70 -12.45
CA GLN A 363 -13.29 1.08 -13.83
C GLN A 363 -14.82 1.17 -14.03
N ILE A 364 -15.55 0.18 -13.53
CA ILE A 364 -17.02 0.16 -13.55
C ILE A 364 -17.60 1.36 -12.78
N ALA A 365 -17.07 1.64 -11.59
CA ALA A 365 -17.51 2.78 -10.78
C ALA A 365 -17.32 4.10 -11.55
N TRP A 366 -16.16 4.32 -12.15
CA TRP A 366 -15.89 5.51 -12.97
C TRP A 366 -16.87 5.65 -14.14
N LEU A 367 -17.08 4.59 -14.92
CA LEU A 367 -18.03 4.61 -16.04
C LEU A 367 -19.46 4.93 -15.57
N LYS A 368 -19.88 4.43 -14.40
CA LYS A 368 -21.21 4.74 -13.84
C LYS A 368 -21.33 6.22 -13.47
N VAL A 369 -20.28 6.82 -12.89
CA VAL A 369 -20.21 8.25 -12.56
C VAL A 369 -20.32 9.12 -13.81
N LEU A 370 -19.61 8.77 -14.90
CA LEU A 370 -19.59 9.52 -16.16
C LEU A 370 -20.98 9.67 -16.83
N LYS A 371 -21.96 8.85 -16.45
CA LYS A 371 -23.33 8.91 -17.01
C LYS A 371 -24.11 10.15 -16.58
N ALA A 372 -23.61 10.96 -15.63
CA ALA A 372 -24.30 12.13 -15.09
C ALA A 372 -25.75 11.79 -14.68
N ALA A 373 -25.92 10.67 -13.97
CA ALA A 373 -27.22 10.26 -13.45
C ALA A 373 -27.66 11.15 -12.27
N SER A 374 -28.91 10.97 -11.82
CA SER A 374 -29.44 11.69 -10.65
C SER A 374 -28.47 11.57 -9.46
N PRO A 375 -28.15 12.68 -8.75
CA PRO A 375 -28.76 14.01 -8.84
C PRO A 375 -28.16 14.97 -9.90
N TYR A 376 -27.22 14.54 -10.73
CA TYR A 376 -26.51 15.38 -11.71
C TYR A 376 -27.12 15.38 -13.11
N SER A 377 -28.34 14.88 -13.26
CA SER A 377 -29.07 14.91 -14.52
C SER A 377 -29.38 16.37 -14.91
N PHE A 378 -28.76 16.85 -15.99
CA PHE A 378 -29.05 18.17 -16.53
C PHE A 378 -30.49 18.28 -17.04
N ILE A 379 -31.01 19.51 -17.05
CA ILE A 379 -32.33 19.83 -17.60
C ILE A 379 -32.24 19.86 -19.12
N SER A 380 -33.22 19.25 -19.79
CA SER A 380 -33.32 19.26 -21.25
C SER A 380 -34.69 19.80 -21.68
N ILE A 381 -34.69 20.94 -22.38
CA ILE A 381 -35.89 21.54 -22.97
C ILE A 381 -35.69 21.56 -24.49
N THR A 382 -36.48 20.78 -25.21
CA THR A 382 -36.39 20.63 -26.68
C THR A 382 -37.63 21.13 -27.42
N LYS A 383 -38.63 21.64 -26.68
CA LYS A 383 -39.92 22.05 -27.25
C LYS A 383 -39.84 23.31 -28.13
N TYR A 384 -38.87 24.20 -27.87
CA TYR A 384 -38.80 25.54 -28.45
C TYR A 384 -37.67 25.69 -29.48
N VAL A 385 -37.52 24.67 -30.32
CA VAL A 385 -36.53 24.63 -31.41
C VAL A 385 -37.10 25.41 -32.59
N CYS A 386 -36.69 26.68 -32.72
CA CYS A 386 -37.20 27.57 -33.77
C CYS A 386 -36.36 27.53 -35.07
N ASP A 387 -35.22 26.83 -35.07
CA ASP A 387 -34.28 26.67 -36.19
C ASP A 387 -33.80 25.21 -36.28
N PRO A 388 -33.36 24.70 -37.45
CA PRO A 388 -32.86 23.33 -37.55
C PRO A 388 -31.61 23.10 -36.68
N PRO A 389 -31.55 22.03 -35.88
CA PRO A 389 -30.42 21.74 -35.02
C PRO A 389 -29.18 21.35 -35.83
N ARG A 390 -28.01 21.68 -35.29
CA ARG A 390 -26.73 21.24 -35.86
C ARG A 390 -26.63 19.72 -35.78
N ALA A 391 -25.99 19.10 -36.77
CA ALA A 391 -25.68 17.68 -36.75
C ALA A 391 -24.81 17.30 -35.53
N PRO A 392 -25.10 16.17 -34.87
CA PRO A 392 -24.34 15.71 -33.71
C PRO A 392 -22.92 15.32 -34.10
N LYS A 393 -21.99 15.43 -33.15
CA LYS A 393 -20.64 14.88 -33.31
C LYS A 393 -20.62 13.40 -32.93
N LYS A 394 -19.87 12.61 -33.70
CA LYS A 394 -19.58 11.21 -33.38
C LYS A 394 -18.70 11.14 -32.13
N MET A 395 -19.05 10.28 -31.19
CA MET A 395 -18.33 10.12 -29.93
C MET A 395 -17.42 8.88 -29.96
N ALA A 396 -16.35 8.92 -29.18
CA ALA A 396 -15.49 7.76 -28.91
C ALA A 396 -15.15 7.71 -27.41
N LEU A 397 -15.10 6.51 -26.85
CA LEU A 397 -14.79 6.32 -25.44
C LEU A 397 -13.28 6.07 -25.27
N GLN A 398 -12.67 6.80 -24.35
CA GLN A 398 -11.27 6.61 -24.01
C GLN A 398 -11.05 5.24 -23.34
N LYS A 399 -9.84 4.69 -23.47
CA LYS A 399 -9.45 3.43 -22.83
C LYS A 399 -8.84 3.70 -21.45
N PHE A 400 -9.11 2.80 -20.51
CA PHE A 400 -8.39 2.74 -19.25
C PHE A 400 -6.93 2.33 -19.48
N ASP A 401 -6.05 2.86 -18.64
CA ASP A 401 -4.70 2.33 -18.51
C ASP A 401 -4.74 1.07 -17.65
N ASP A 402 -3.91 0.08 -17.99
CA ASP A 402 -3.70 -1.07 -17.11
C ASP A 402 -2.75 -0.69 -15.97
N VAL A 403 -3.19 -0.98 -14.76
CA VAL A 403 -2.46 -0.70 -13.53
C VAL A 403 -1.87 -2.00 -13.05
N ALA A 404 -0.61 -2.24 -13.40
CA ALA A 404 0.13 -3.43 -12.98
C ALA A 404 1.21 -3.06 -11.95
N CYS A 405 1.37 -3.93 -10.94
CA CYS A 405 2.52 -3.85 -10.03
C CYS A 405 3.81 -4.09 -10.80
N LYS A 406 4.73 -3.12 -10.77
CA LYS A 406 6.09 -3.27 -11.34
C LYS A 406 7.15 -3.53 -10.27
N TYR A 407 6.79 -3.51 -8.99
CA TYR A 407 7.73 -3.69 -7.90
C TYR A 407 8.01 -5.17 -7.68
N ILE A 408 9.27 -5.55 -7.87
CA ILE A 408 9.80 -6.86 -7.49
C ILE A 408 11.16 -6.60 -6.83
N SER A 409 11.29 -7.03 -5.58
CA SER A 409 12.54 -7.02 -4.82
C SER A 409 12.96 -8.45 -4.58
N VAL A 410 14.20 -8.78 -4.94
CA VAL A 410 14.80 -10.10 -4.70
C VAL A 410 15.99 -9.93 -3.78
N LEU A 411 15.84 -10.36 -2.53
CA LEU A 411 16.96 -10.49 -1.61
C LEU A 411 17.55 -11.88 -1.79
N LYS A 412 18.73 -11.97 -2.42
CA LYS A 412 19.47 -13.22 -2.54
C LYS A 412 20.23 -13.49 -1.24
N LEU A 413 20.09 -14.71 -0.72
CA LEU A 413 20.79 -15.23 0.44
C LEU A 413 21.69 -16.40 0.01
N PRO A 414 22.71 -16.78 0.80
CA PRO A 414 23.60 -17.88 0.44
C PRO A 414 22.92 -19.25 0.25
N PHE A 415 21.76 -19.48 0.88
CA PHE A 415 21.01 -20.75 0.88
C PHE A 415 19.57 -20.59 0.36
N GLY A 416 19.31 -19.52 -0.39
CA GLY A 416 17.97 -19.24 -0.90
C GLY A 416 17.78 -17.80 -1.36
N LYS A 417 16.55 -17.40 -1.62
CA LYS A 417 16.18 -16.01 -1.93
C LYS A 417 14.82 -15.70 -1.31
N ILE A 418 14.65 -14.45 -0.91
CA ILE A 418 13.35 -13.89 -0.54
C ILE A 418 12.92 -12.98 -1.69
N VAL A 419 11.75 -13.26 -2.25
CA VAL A 419 11.13 -12.46 -3.30
C VAL A 419 9.93 -11.73 -2.72
N SER A 420 9.89 -10.42 -2.90
CA SER A 420 8.79 -9.56 -2.46
C SER A 420 8.29 -8.75 -3.65
N ASN A 421 7.00 -8.85 -3.95
CA ASN A 421 6.30 -7.96 -4.87
C ASN A 421 5.27 -7.11 -4.09
N CYS A 422 4.39 -6.37 -4.78
CA CYS A 422 3.46 -5.47 -4.10
C CYS A 422 2.58 -6.17 -3.06
N SER A 423 2.07 -7.36 -3.36
CA SER A 423 1.07 -8.06 -2.55
C SER A 423 1.43 -9.48 -2.14
N LYS A 424 2.66 -9.92 -2.38
CA LYS A 424 3.17 -11.23 -1.94
C LYS A 424 4.63 -11.09 -1.53
N THR A 425 4.99 -11.74 -0.43
CA THR A 425 6.38 -11.97 -0.04
C THR A 425 6.52 -13.45 0.25
N TYR A 426 7.52 -14.09 -0.36
CA TYR A 426 7.77 -15.52 -0.22
C TYR A 426 9.27 -15.82 -0.30
N GLY A 427 9.68 -16.94 0.28
CA GLY A 427 11.05 -17.42 0.26
C GLY A 427 11.18 -18.72 -0.52
N GLU A 428 12.27 -18.86 -1.28
CA GLU A 428 12.72 -20.11 -1.87
C GLU A 428 14.05 -20.45 -1.21
N PHE A 429 14.11 -21.53 -0.43
CA PHE A 429 15.31 -21.95 0.29
C PHE A 429 15.75 -23.32 -0.19
N ASP A 430 17.03 -23.45 -0.49
CA ASP A 430 17.63 -24.70 -0.97
C ASP A 430 18.68 -25.12 0.07
N ALA A 431 18.35 -26.13 0.85
CA ALA A 431 19.12 -26.58 1.99
C ALA A 431 19.49 -28.06 1.84
N ASP A 432 20.31 -28.39 0.85
CA ASP A 432 20.88 -29.72 0.63
C ASP A 432 21.93 -30.14 1.70
N PHE A 433 22.20 -29.32 2.72
CA PHE A 433 23.36 -29.47 3.62
C PHE A 433 23.05 -29.45 5.12
N ILE A 434 21.78 -29.37 5.54
CA ILE A 434 21.39 -29.34 6.97
C ILE A 434 20.27 -30.36 7.23
N LYS A 435 20.57 -31.42 8.00
CA LYS A 435 19.54 -32.25 8.65
C LYS A 435 19.40 -31.80 10.11
N TYR A 436 18.17 -31.52 10.54
CA TYR A 436 17.86 -31.09 11.91
C TYR A 436 16.87 -32.03 12.59
N SER A 437 17.14 -32.36 13.87
CA SER A 437 16.20 -33.05 14.76
C SER A 437 16.11 -32.28 16.08
N ILE A 438 14.89 -32.13 16.61
CA ILE A 438 14.60 -31.36 17.83
C ILE A 438 13.74 -32.24 18.75
N THR A 439 14.12 -32.32 20.02
CA THR A 439 13.32 -32.95 21.08
C THR A 439 13.05 -31.92 22.18
N THR A 440 11.77 -31.76 22.54
CA THR A 440 11.32 -30.84 23.59
C THR A 440 10.48 -31.59 24.63
N ASP A 441 10.56 -31.15 25.89
CA ASP A 441 9.81 -31.64 27.04
C ASP A 441 9.02 -30.47 27.63
N ALA A 442 7.70 -30.52 27.45
CA ALA A 442 6.79 -29.45 27.85
C ALA A 442 6.65 -29.30 29.37
N GLU A 443 7.18 -30.23 30.18
CA GLU A 443 7.17 -30.12 31.64
C GLU A 443 8.35 -29.31 32.20
N LYS A 444 9.34 -28.93 31.35
CA LYS A 444 10.58 -28.26 31.79
C LYS A 444 10.53 -26.72 31.86
N GLY A 445 9.47 -26.07 31.38
CA GLY A 445 9.31 -24.61 31.55
C GLY A 445 8.24 -23.99 30.66
N GLU A 446 8.11 -22.66 30.71
CA GLU A 446 7.05 -21.92 29.98
C GLU A 446 7.55 -21.37 28.63
N SER A 447 8.87 -21.33 28.43
CA SER A 447 9.48 -20.87 27.18
C SER A 447 10.11 -22.01 26.38
N PHE A 448 10.16 -21.85 25.05
CA PHE A 448 10.77 -22.82 24.13
C PHE A 448 12.22 -23.19 24.49
N MET A 449 12.99 -22.24 25.06
CA MET A 449 14.37 -22.50 25.51
C MET A 449 14.45 -23.37 26.76
N GLU A 450 13.46 -23.29 27.65
CA GLU A 450 13.38 -24.12 28.86
C GLU A 450 12.85 -25.53 28.55
N GLN A 451 12.01 -25.64 27.53
CA GLN A 451 11.42 -26.90 27.06
C GLN A 451 12.36 -27.70 26.15
N LEU A 452 13.52 -27.15 25.75
CA LEU A 452 14.44 -27.81 24.84
C LEU A 452 15.25 -28.89 25.56
N VAL A 453 15.15 -30.14 25.09
CA VAL A 453 15.88 -31.28 25.67
C VAL A 453 17.17 -31.55 24.92
N THR A 454 17.09 -31.69 23.60
CA THR A 454 18.25 -31.89 22.73
C THR A 454 17.99 -31.34 21.33
N CYS A 455 19.06 -30.85 20.70
CA CYS A 455 19.09 -30.47 19.29
C CYS A 455 20.30 -31.12 18.62
N THR A 456 20.07 -31.84 17.51
CA THR A 456 21.15 -32.43 16.71
C THR A 456 21.17 -31.78 15.34
N VAL A 457 22.35 -31.28 14.95
CA VAL A 457 22.60 -30.69 13.63
C VAL A 457 23.70 -31.48 12.94
N GLU A 458 23.39 -32.07 11.79
CA GLU A 458 24.37 -32.70 10.93
C GLU A 458 24.66 -31.81 9.72
N VAL A 459 25.92 -31.40 9.56
CA VAL A 459 26.41 -30.64 8.40
C VAL A 459 27.09 -31.62 7.43
N GLY A 460 26.50 -31.82 6.26
CA GLY A 460 27.08 -32.64 5.20
C GLY A 460 28.10 -31.87 4.36
N ALA A 461 29.28 -32.44 4.12
CA ALA A 461 30.30 -31.83 3.26
C ALA A 461 29.82 -31.73 1.80
N SER A 462 29.95 -30.54 1.20
CA SER A 462 29.68 -30.30 -0.21
C SER A 462 30.58 -31.16 -1.09
N LYS A 463 30.02 -31.84 -2.09
CA LYS A 463 30.79 -32.49 -3.16
C LYS A 463 31.68 -31.46 -3.86
N GLY A 464 33.00 -31.62 -3.70
CA GLY A 464 34.00 -31.10 -4.62
C GLY A 464 34.51 -29.69 -4.35
N LYS A 465 35.40 -29.54 -3.36
CA LYS A 465 36.61 -28.70 -3.40
C LYS A 465 37.44 -29.03 -2.17
N GLU A 466 38.67 -29.49 -2.38
CA GLU A 466 39.62 -29.83 -1.31
C GLU A 466 39.84 -28.62 -0.41
N LEU A 467 39.46 -28.75 0.87
CA LEU A 467 39.94 -27.89 1.94
C LEU A 467 41.18 -28.57 2.53
N GLU A 468 42.36 -27.97 2.35
CA GLU A 468 43.53 -28.32 3.16
C GLU A 468 43.28 -27.87 4.60
N VAL A 469 42.90 -28.82 5.45
CA VAL A 469 42.87 -28.66 6.90
C VAL A 469 44.20 -29.19 7.44
N GLY A 470 45.08 -28.31 7.91
CA GLY A 470 46.29 -28.73 8.63
C GLY A 470 45.96 -29.38 9.98
N PRO A 471 46.97 -29.76 10.77
CA PRO A 471 47.91 -30.84 10.54
C PRO A 471 47.33 -32.18 11.10
N VAL A 472 46.39 -32.80 10.41
CA VAL A 472 46.00 -34.19 10.70
C VAL A 472 45.88 -34.93 9.37
N LYS A 473 46.84 -35.82 9.09
CA LYS A 473 46.75 -36.76 7.97
C LYS A 473 45.63 -37.75 8.28
N VAL A 474 44.58 -37.75 7.47
CA VAL A 474 43.61 -38.85 7.42
C VAL A 474 43.64 -39.41 6.01
N GLU A 475 44.06 -40.67 5.92
CA GLU A 475 44.12 -41.46 4.70
C GLU A 475 42.71 -41.74 4.15
N ALA A 476 42.66 -42.03 2.86
CA ALA A 476 41.45 -42.25 2.09
C ALA A 476 40.51 -43.30 2.72
N GLY A 477 39.24 -42.92 2.86
CA GLY A 477 38.13 -43.86 3.06
C GLY A 477 37.27 -43.53 4.27
N VAL A 478 35.97 -43.38 4.00
CA VAL A 478 34.84 -43.24 4.96
C VAL A 478 34.55 -41.82 5.43
N SER A 479 33.36 -41.37 5.02
CA SER A 479 32.65 -40.17 5.44
C SER A 479 32.58 -40.01 6.95
N ALA A 480 33.29 -39.03 7.50
CA ALA A 480 33.09 -38.60 8.89
C ALA A 480 32.10 -37.44 8.92
N THR A 481 30.87 -37.73 9.35
CA THR A 481 29.89 -36.71 9.76
C THR A 481 30.35 -36.16 11.10
N VAL A 482 30.59 -34.84 11.20
CA VAL A 482 30.83 -34.20 12.49
C VAL A 482 29.49 -33.74 13.04
N GLY A 483 28.93 -34.54 13.95
CA GLY A 483 27.77 -34.14 14.75
C GLY A 483 28.24 -33.28 15.93
N VAL A 484 27.60 -32.14 16.13
CA VAL A 484 27.70 -31.37 17.38
C VAL A 484 26.38 -31.57 18.10
N GLU A 485 26.43 -32.22 19.26
CA GLU A 485 25.30 -32.39 20.17
C GLU A 485 25.35 -31.23 21.16
N ILE A 486 24.23 -30.54 21.37
CA ILE A 486 24.13 -29.40 22.29
C ILE A 486 22.95 -29.71 23.21
N ASP A 487 23.20 -29.73 24.51
CA ASP A 487 22.18 -29.93 25.55
C ASP A 487 21.87 -28.63 26.31
N GLY A 488 20.98 -28.70 27.30
CA GLY A 488 20.55 -27.54 28.10
C GLY A 488 21.65 -26.82 28.89
N THR A 489 22.92 -27.21 28.74
CA THR A 489 24.08 -26.54 29.33
C THR A 489 25.06 -25.93 28.30
N GLY A 490 24.83 -26.13 27.00
CA GLY A 490 25.71 -25.69 25.91
C GLY A 490 26.18 -26.84 25.03
N ILE A 491 27.25 -26.60 24.26
CA ILE A 491 27.88 -27.62 23.39
C ILE A 491 28.42 -28.77 24.22
#